data_AF-A0A524LHM6-F1
#
_entry.id   AF-A0A524LHM6-F1
#
_cell.length_a   1.000
_cell.length_b   1.000
_cell.length_c   1.000
_cell.angle_alpha   90.00
_cell.angle_beta   90.00
_cell.angle_gamma   90.00
#
_symmetry.space_group_name_H-M   'P 1'
#
loop_
_entity.id
_entity.type
_entity.pdbx_description
1 polymer ?
#
loop_
_entity_poly.entity_id
_entity_poly.type
_entity_poly.pdbx_seq_one_letter_code
_entity_poly.pdbx_strand_id
1 'polypeptide(L)'
;MMQRDPLYAFGPYPELVEPERRTTPYRIEDSRGNPLLPAPGMVDLKQRILWAPLDAWSRAVMRHEMAHVRWSRPLGEPLPFDVRIFMCIEDARINLGLAWLHIPVVLDAESHAHVAMLAARDAKDCDAFPLFVRGIASVGTSVARELRQRLRDDPGPFGARAAAWMDRVERELGRARAVQGGPVAPLEVVHALAQRLARELRALGLLDAQLQARSKVRTACCVVEAASGMPAKAGDARGGRRRSEEEGAGVKPGRLCIEAAPLTVPLRARGGVPAWRASPEGCSVRYVHRWMGDGAIFRRRARKRGGTILVDVSGSMSLDAEALDRLLLATPPGTRVAVYSGSEDRGTLRIVAEGSRRAAAEHLKTPGRGNIVDLPALEWLARQPQPRVWVSDGGVTGIGDQPSKLLGERCRTLRERSKIQRVAKLAEVTALLGTSATAHP
;
A
#
# COMPACT_ATOMS: atom_id res chain seq x y z
N MET A 1 -8.34 -22.78 32.87
CA MET A 1 -7.30 -22.68 31.82
C MET A 1 -7.25 -24.01 31.08
N MET A 2 -7.96 -24.15 29.95
CA MET A 2 -7.85 -25.37 29.13
C MET A 2 -6.45 -25.40 28.49
N GLN A 3 -5.71 -26.49 28.66
CA GLN A 3 -4.50 -26.76 27.87
C GLN A 3 -4.94 -26.83 26.40
N ARG A 4 -4.64 -25.79 25.63
CA ARG A 4 -4.87 -25.77 24.17
C ARG A 4 -3.94 -26.80 23.55
N ASP A 5 -4.52 -27.70 22.77
CA ASP A 5 -3.83 -28.70 21.95
C ASP A 5 -2.63 -28.06 21.21
N PRO A 6 -1.41 -28.63 21.24
CA PRO A 6 -0.22 -28.08 20.55
C PRO A 6 -0.42 -27.81 19.05
N LEU A 7 -1.49 -28.31 18.44
CA LEU A 7 -1.91 -27.99 17.06
C LEU A 7 -2.59 -26.62 16.88
N TYR A 8 -2.88 -25.86 17.95
CA TYR A 8 -3.36 -24.46 17.89
C TYR A 8 -2.32 -23.45 17.38
N ALA A 9 -1.16 -23.91 16.89
CA ALA A 9 -0.18 -23.01 16.28
C ALA A 9 -0.78 -22.28 15.07
N PHE A 10 -1.62 -22.94 14.28
CA PHE A 10 -2.22 -22.32 13.10
C PHE A 10 -3.66 -21.89 13.37
N GLY A 11 -3.94 -20.62 13.17
CA GLY A 11 -5.27 -20.05 13.34
C GLY A 11 -5.63 -19.08 12.22
N PRO A 12 -6.91 -18.72 12.11
CA PRO A 12 -7.35 -17.63 11.26
C PRO A 12 -6.88 -16.30 11.84
N TYR A 13 -6.66 -15.31 10.95
CA TYR A 13 -6.46 -13.87 11.20
C TYR A 13 -6.06 -13.52 12.64
N PRO A 14 -4.81 -13.12 12.90
CA PRO A 14 -4.33 -12.98 14.27
C PRO A 14 -5.13 -11.99 15.11
N GLU A 15 -5.73 -10.99 14.48
CA GLU A 15 -6.66 -10.10 15.14
C GLU A 15 -7.86 -10.82 15.75
N LEU A 16 -8.45 -11.84 15.10
CA LEU A 16 -9.66 -12.51 15.60
C LEU A 16 -9.41 -13.47 16.77
N VAL A 17 -8.16 -13.90 16.96
CA VAL A 17 -7.79 -14.96 17.92
C VAL A 17 -6.84 -14.49 19.01
N GLU A 18 -6.16 -13.35 18.83
CA GLU A 18 -5.35 -12.74 19.87
C GLU A 18 -6.15 -11.67 20.65
N PRO A 19 -6.42 -11.87 21.95
CA PRO A 19 -7.24 -10.95 22.76
C PRO A 19 -6.54 -9.62 23.03
N GLU A 20 -5.22 -9.55 22.90
CA GLU A 20 -4.44 -8.34 23.10
C GLU A 20 -3.58 -8.06 21.87
N ARG A 21 -3.45 -6.77 21.51
CA ARG A 21 -2.47 -6.31 20.52
C ARG A 21 -1.06 -6.51 21.09
N ARG A 22 -0.51 -7.71 20.89
CA ARG A 22 0.89 -8.01 21.24
C ARG A 22 1.83 -7.08 20.49
N THR A 23 2.92 -6.68 21.15
CA THR A 23 3.91 -5.73 20.62
C THR A 23 4.76 -6.31 19.49
N THR A 24 4.94 -7.64 19.47
CA THR A 24 5.69 -8.34 18.42
C THR A 24 4.86 -8.40 17.14
N PRO A 25 5.33 -7.88 15.99
CA PRO A 25 4.57 -7.95 14.73
C PRO A 25 4.51 -9.38 14.18
N TYR A 26 3.54 -9.65 13.31
CA TYR A 26 3.59 -10.85 12.47
C TYR A 26 4.59 -10.63 11.34
N ARG A 27 5.42 -11.64 11.10
CA ARG A 27 6.13 -11.82 9.83
C ARG A 27 5.12 -12.34 8.81
N ILE A 28 5.35 -12.06 7.54
CA ILE A 28 4.62 -12.74 6.47
C ILE A 28 5.66 -13.49 5.66
N GLU A 29 5.38 -14.75 5.38
CA GLU A 29 6.25 -15.64 4.64
C GLU A 29 5.52 -16.23 3.44
N ASP A 30 6.29 -16.56 2.40
CA ASP A 30 5.73 -17.16 1.19
C ASP A 30 5.22 -18.56 1.51
N SER A 31 3.93 -18.79 1.26
CA SER A 31 3.35 -20.12 1.46
C SER A 31 3.78 -21.12 0.40
N ARG A 32 4.37 -20.66 -0.72
CA ARG A 32 4.78 -21.53 -1.83
C ARG A 32 5.97 -22.40 -1.43
N GLY A 33 5.90 -23.68 -1.80
CA GLY A 33 6.97 -24.64 -1.54
C GLY A 33 7.05 -25.14 -0.10
N ASN A 34 6.11 -24.75 0.77
CA ASN A 34 5.99 -25.30 2.10
C ASN A 34 4.82 -26.31 2.17
N PRO A 35 5.07 -27.60 1.95
CA PRO A 35 4.02 -28.63 1.93
C PRO A 35 3.41 -28.88 3.31
N LEU A 36 3.99 -28.33 4.38
CA LEU A 36 3.52 -28.49 5.74
C LEU A 36 2.43 -27.48 6.12
N LEU A 37 2.13 -26.51 5.24
CA LEU A 37 1.07 -25.54 5.50
C LEU A 37 -0.30 -26.15 5.25
N PRO A 38 -1.26 -25.99 6.18
CA PRO A 38 -2.60 -26.55 5.98
C PRO A 38 -3.38 -25.84 4.87
N ALA A 39 -3.16 -24.52 4.70
CA ALA A 39 -3.70 -23.73 3.59
C ALA A 39 -2.92 -22.40 3.40
N PRO A 40 -2.85 -21.86 2.16
CA PRO A 40 -2.58 -20.46 1.89
C PRO A 40 -3.44 -19.51 2.75
N GLY A 41 -2.85 -18.44 3.29
CA GLY A 41 -3.54 -17.47 4.15
C GLY A 41 -3.53 -17.81 5.64
N MET A 42 -3.02 -18.98 6.04
CA MET A 42 -2.99 -19.36 7.46
C MET A 42 -1.97 -18.57 8.28
N VAL A 43 -2.31 -18.36 9.55
CA VAL A 43 -1.46 -17.63 10.48
C VAL A 43 -0.92 -18.60 11.52
N ASP A 44 0.39 -18.78 11.56
CA ASP A 44 1.08 -19.38 12.69
C ASP A 44 1.10 -18.37 13.85
N LEU A 45 0.17 -18.50 14.79
CA LEU A 45 0.04 -17.68 15.99
C LEU A 45 1.23 -17.85 16.95
N LYS A 46 1.87 -19.03 16.94
CA LYS A 46 3.01 -19.32 17.81
C LYS A 46 4.28 -18.68 17.29
N GLN A 47 4.57 -18.86 16.00
CA GLN A 47 5.73 -18.28 15.33
C GLN A 47 5.51 -16.84 14.86
N ARG A 48 4.25 -16.37 14.93
CA ARG A 48 3.79 -15.09 14.41
C ARG A 48 4.09 -14.92 12.92
N ILE A 49 3.70 -15.91 12.12
CA ILE A 49 3.89 -15.91 10.66
C ILE A 49 2.53 -15.94 9.98
N LEU A 50 2.20 -14.94 9.16
CA LEU A 50 1.08 -15.00 8.21
C LEU A 50 1.61 -15.58 6.89
N TRP A 51 1.19 -16.78 6.55
CA TRP A 51 1.59 -17.44 5.32
C TRP A 51 0.73 -16.95 4.16
N ALA A 52 1.33 -16.23 3.21
CA ALA A 52 0.62 -15.70 2.04
C ALA A 52 1.42 -16.01 0.77
N PRO A 53 0.77 -16.45 -0.32
CA PRO A 53 1.49 -16.73 -1.55
C PRO A 53 1.94 -15.40 -2.20
N LEU A 54 3.25 -15.27 -2.48
CA LEU A 54 3.88 -13.98 -2.85
C LEU A 54 4.06 -13.76 -4.36
N ASP A 55 3.32 -14.46 -5.23
CA ASP A 55 3.41 -14.26 -6.67
C ASP A 55 2.37 -13.31 -7.28
N ALA A 56 2.60 -12.97 -8.55
CA ALA A 56 1.73 -12.07 -9.31
C ALA A 56 0.31 -12.61 -9.54
N TRP A 57 0.10 -13.93 -9.45
CA TRP A 57 -1.18 -14.61 -9.64
C TRP A 57 -1.98 -14.64 -8.33
N SER A 58 -1.29 -14.63 -7.21
CA SER A 58 -1.78 -14.65 -5.83
C SER A 58 -2.21 -13.29 -5.29
N ARG A 59 -2.20 -12.26 -6.15
CA ARG A 59 -2.59 -10.88 -5.76
C ARG A 59 -3.99 -10.79 -5.17
N ALA A 60 -4.93 -11.61 -5.62
CA ALA A 60 -6.29 -11.62 -5.09
C ALA A 60 -6.33 -12.12 -3.65
N VAL A 61 -5.67 -13.25 -3.37
CA VAL A 61 -5.55 -13.83 -2.02
C VAL A 61 -4.83 -12.86 -1.09
N MET A 62 -3.68 -12.32 -1.49
CA MET A 62 -2.96 -11.35 -0.67
C MET A 62 -3.81 -10.11 -0.35
N ARG A 63 -4.58 -9.59 -1.31
CA ARG A 63 -5.47 -8.44 -1.06
C ARG A 63 -6.57 -8.77 -0.07
N HIS A 64 -7.13 -9.97 -0.16
CA HIS A 64 -8.09 -10.49 0.80
C HIS A 64 -7.46 -10.51 2.21
N GLU A 65 -6.31 -11.15 2.39
CA GLU A 65 -5.62 -11.20 3.69
C GLU A 65 -5.30 -9.80 4.25
N MET A 66 -4.81 -8.89 3.40
CA MET A 66 -4.50 -7.51 3.82
C MET A 66 -5.77 -6.69 4.14
N ALA A 67 -6.90 -7.03 3.54
CA ALA A 67 -8.17 -6.40 3.85
C ALA A 67 -8.67 -6.81 5.25
N HIS A 68 -8.44 -8.06 5.68
CA HIS A 68 -8.67 -8.45 7.07
C HIS A 68 -7.84 -7.59 8.03
N VAL A 69 -6.54 -7.48 7.82
CA VAL A 69 -5.67 -6.61 8.66
C VAL A 69 -6.18 -5.17 8.74
N ARG A 70 -6.76 -4.65 7.65
CA ARG A 70 -7.25 -3.27 7.57
C ARG A 70 -8.61 -3.05 8.26
N TRP A 71 -9.51 -4.03 8.18
CA TRP A 71 -10.94 -3.85 8.47
C TRP A 71 -11.53 -4.81 9.50
N SER A 72 -10.85 -5.92 9.80
CA SER A 72 -11.18 -6.79 10.92
C SER A 72 -10.75 -6.13 12.23
N ARG A 73 -11.41 -6.48 13.33
CA ARG A 73 -11.04 -6.00 14.67
C ARG A 73 -10.92 -7.20 15.60
N PRO A 74 -10.10 -7.08 16.67
CA PRO A 74 -10.03 -8.14 17.64
C PRO A 74 -11.35 -8.43 18.32
N LEU A 75 -11.61 -9.72 18.51
CA LEU A 75 -12.74 -10.17 19.31
C LEU A 75 -12.40 -9.91 20.78
N GLY A 76 -13.23 -9.10 21.44
CA GLY A 76 -13.05 -8.79 22.86
C GLY A 76 -13.25 -10.01 23.77
N GLU A 77 -14.00 -11.01 23.30
CA GLU A 77 -14.30 -12.24 24.03
C GLU A 77 -14.27 -13.45 23.09
N PRO A 78 -13.96 -14.66 23.61
CA PRO A 78 -14.09 -15.91 22.85
C PRO A 78 -15.52 -16.10 22.32
N LEU A 79 -15.64 -16.62 21.10
CA LEU A 79 -16.96 -16.93 20.52
C LEU A 79 -17.59 -18.13 21.24
N PRO A 80 -18.89 -18.08 21.58
CA PRO A 80 -19.58 -19.19 22.23
C PRO A 80 -19.99 -20.32 21.26
N PHE A 81 -19.45 -20.33 20.04
CA PHE A 81 -19.74 -21.29 18.97
C PHE A 81 -18.51 -21.53 18.10
N ASP A 82 -18.57 -22.52 17.21
CA ASP A 82 -17.47 -22.86 16.30
C ASP A 82 -16.98 -21.65 15.50
N VAL A 83 -15.68 -21.33 15.65
CA VAL A 83 -15.05 -20.13 15.05
C VAL A 83 -15.18 -20.08 13.53
N ARG A 84 -15.29 -21.23 12.85
CA ARG A 84 -15.42 -21.29 11.38
C ARG A 84 -16.71 -20.65 10.88
N ILE A 85 -17.76 -20.63 11.70
CA ILE A 85 -19.02 -19.97 11.39
C ILE A 85 -18.81 -18.46 11.30
N PHE A 86 -18.05 -17.88 12.24
CA PHE A 86 -17.72 -16.46 12.21
C PHE A 86 -16.81 -16.14 11.03
N MET A 87 -15.76 -16.95 10.83
CA MET A 87 -14.78 -16.74 9.76
C MET A 87 -15.43 -16.68 8.39
N CYS A 88 -16.31 -17.62 8.02
CA CYS A 88 -16.90 -17.60 6.68
C CYS A 88 -17.73 -16.35 6.39
N ILE A 89 -18.42 -15.82 7.40
CA ILE A 89 -19.19 -14.57 7.27
C ILE A 89 -18.24 -13.37 7.21
N GLU A 90 -17.13 -13.41 7.94
CA GLU A 90 -16.10 -12.37 7.90
C GLU A 90 -15.41 -12.33 6.53
N ASP A 91 -15.07 -13.47 5.95
CA ASP A 91 -14.51 -13.59 4.60
C ASP A 91 -15.49 -13.00 3.58
N ALA A 92 -16.77 -13.35 3.68
CA ALA A 92 -17.83 -12.78 2.84
C ALA A 92 -17.90 -11.25 2.96
N ARG A 93 -17.79 -10.72 4.18
CA ARG A 93 -17.78 -9.26 4.43
C ARG A 93 -16.61 -8.58 3.74
N ILE A 94 -15.41 -9.15 3.87
CA ILE A 94 -14.20 -8.63 3.26
C ILE A 94 -14.28 -8.71 1.73
N ASN A 95 -14.70 -9.85 1.19
CA ASN A 95 -14.86 -10.07 -0.24
C ASN A 95 -15.84 -9.09 -0.88
N LEU A 96 -17.02 -8.89 -0.27
CA LEU A 96 -18.02 -7.94 -0.74
C LEU A 96 -17.53 -6.49 -0.68
N GLY A 97 -16.73 -6.14 0.34
CA GLY A 97 -16.15 -4.80 0.44
C GLY A 97 -15.03 -4.55 -0.57
N LEU A 98 -14.22 -5.56 -0.85
CA LEU A 98 -13.23 -5.51 -1.92
C LEU A 98 -13.89 -5.39 -3.31
N ALA A 99 -14.97 -6.14 -3.56
CA ALA A 99 -15.76 -6.00 -4.79
C ALA A 99 -16.33 -4.58 -4.95
N TRP A 100 -16.82 -3.97 -3.87
CA TRP A 100 -17.33 -2.60 -3.87
C TRP A 100 -16.28 -1.56 -4.26
N LEU A 101 -15.03 -1.76 -3.83
CA LEU A 101 -13.90 -0.91 -4.20
C LEU A 101 -13.39 -1.15 -5.63
N HIS A 102 -14.07 -1.99 -6.41
CA HIS A 102 -13.63 -2.45 -7.73
C HIS A 102 -12.30 -3.22 -7.70
N ILE A 103 -12.08 -3.97 -6.61
CA ILE A 103 -10.91 -4.85 -6.43
C ILE A 103 -11.38 -6.27 -6.04
N PRO A 104 -12.20 -6.94 -6.87
CA PRO A 104 -12.80 -8.22 -6.51
C PRO A 104 -11.73 -9.31 -6.27
N VAL A 105 -12.08 -10.28 -5.42
CA VAL A 105 -11.27 -11.49 -5.22
C VAL A 105 -11.57 -12.45 -6.37
N VAL A 106 -10.66 -12.48 -7.34
CA VAL A 106 -10.73 -13.35 -8.52
C VAL A 106 -9.77 -14.52 -8.32
N LEU A 107 -10.34 -15.71 -8.27
CA LEU A 107 -9.59 -16.96 -8.24
C LEU A 107 -9.12 -17.35 -9.64
N ASP A 108 -7.93 -17.95 -9.73
CA ASP A 108 -7.46 -18.58 -10.97
C ASP A 108 -8.26 -19.86 -11.29
N ALA A 109 -8.07 -20.39 -12.49
CA ALA A 109 -8.84 -21.54 -12.98
C ALA A 109 -8.62 -22.80 -12.12
N GLU A 110 -7.41 -23.00 -11.60
CA GLU A 110 -7.07 -24.15 -10.76
C GLU A 110 -7.79 -24.06 -9.41
N SER A 111 -7.70 -22.91 -8.74
CA SER A 111 -8.42 -22.64 -7.49
C SER A 111 -9.93 -22.72 -7.70
N HIS A 112 -10.44 -22.22 -8.83
CA HIS A 112 -11.86 -22.31 -9.18
C HIS A 112 -12.33 -23.76 -9.28
N ALA A 113 -11.55 -24.60 -9.98
CA ALA A 113 -11.83 -26.03 -10.12
C ALA A 113 -11.74 -26.77 -8.79
N HIS A 114 -10.75 -26.43 -7.96
CA HIS A 114 -10.54 -27.04 -6.66
C HIS A 114 -11.74 -26.79 -5.72
N VAL A 115 -12.21 -25.55 -5.64
CA VAL A 115 -13.38 -25.20 -4.81
C VAL A 115 -14.64 -25.90 -5.29
N ALA A 116 -14.82 -25.97 -6.61
CA ALA A 116 -15.95 -26.66 -7.20
C ALA A 116 -15.92 -28.17 -6.90
N MET A 117 -14.75 -28.80 -6.97
CA MET A 117 -14.55 -30.21 -6.60
C MET A 117 -14.82 -30.44 -5.11
N LEU A 118 -14.28 -29.58 -4.25
CA LEU A 118 -14.48 -29.61 -2.81
C LEU A 118 -15.96 -29.48 -2.41
N ALA A 119 -16.68 -28.51 -3.00
CA ALA A 119 -18.11 -28.32 -2.73
C ALA A 119 -18.95 -29.50 -3.24
N ALA A 120 -18.62 -30.05 -4.42
CA ALA A 120 -19.30 -31.23 -4.94
C ALA A 120 -19.07 -32.45 -4.03
N ARG A 121 -17.86 -32.61 -3.52
CA ARG A 121 -17.53 -33.65 -2.54
C ARG A 121 -18.33 -33.49 -1.25
N ASP A 122 -18.37 -32.30 -0.66
CA ASP A 122 -19.11 -32.08 0.59
C ASP A 122 -20.61 -32.36 0.42
N ALA A 123 -21.19 -31.94 -0.71
CA ALA A 123 -22.58 -32.20 -1.05
C ALA A 123 -22.86 -33.71 -1.17
N LYS A 124 -21.94 -34.46 -1.78
CA LYS A 124 -22.03 -35.92 -1.96
C LYS A 124 -21.81 -36.69 -0.66
N ASP A 125 -20.78 -36.34 0.11
CA ASP A 125 -20.39 -36.98 1.37
C ASP A 125 -21.39 -36.68 2.52
N CYS A 126 -22.43 -35.86 2.24
CA CYS A 126 -23.44 -35.41 3.20
C CYS A 126 -22.85 -34.67 4.41
N ASP A 127 -21.62 -34.15 4.31
CA ASP A 127 -21.04 -33.30 5.34
C ASP A 127 -21.47 -31.85 5.12
N ALA A 128 -22.62 -31.53 5.69
CA ALA A 128 -23.27 -30.25 5.47
C ALA A 128 -22.44 -29.07 5.98
N PHE A 129 -21.73 -29.23 7.10
CA PHE A 129 -21.02 -28.13 7.74
C PHE A 129 -19.92 -27.51 6.85
N PRO A 130 -18.99 -28.30 6.27
CA PRO A 130 -18.05 -27.84 5.25
C PRO A 130 -18.68 -27.12 4.06
N LEU A 131 -19.78 -27.68 3.54
CA LEU A 131 -20.48 -27.12 2.39
C LEU A 131 -20.95 -25.69 2.68
N PHE A 132 -21.49 -25.46 3.88
CA PHE A 132 -21.96 -24.15 4.30
C PHE A 132 -20.83 -23.16 4.53
N VAL A 133 -19.75 -23.58 5.20
CA VAL A 133 -18.57 -22.74 5.43
C VAL A 133 -17.98 -22.27 4.10
N ARG A 134 -17.74 -23.20 3.15
CA ARG A 134 -17.21 -22.87 1.81
C ARG A 134 -18.18 -22.02 1.00
N GLY A 135 -19.46 -22.37 1.02
CA GLY A 135 -20.51 -21.60 0.35
C GLY A 135 -20.49 -20.14 0.79
N ILE A 136 -20.59 -19.89 2.08
CA ILE A 136 -20.61 -18.53 2.63
C ILE A 136 -19.29 -17.80 2.38
N ALA A 137 -18.14 -18.44 2.61
CA ALA A 137 -16.83 -17.83 2.39
C ALA A 137 -16.60 -17.40 0.93
N SER A 138 -17.20 -18.12 -0.03
CA SER A 138 -17.12 -17.78 -1.45
C SER A 138 -17.89 -16.51 -1.83
N VAL A 139 -18.82 -16.02 -1.00
CA VAL A 139 -19.63 -14.83 -1.30
C VAL A 139 -18.72 -13.63 -1.57
N GLY A 140 -18.96 -12.92 -2.68
CA GLY A 140 -18.15 -11.79 -3.14
C GLY A 140 -16.88 -12.15 -3.92
N THR A 141 -16.58 -13.45 -4.12
CA THR A 141 -15.49 -13.92 -4.99
C THR A 141 -15.98 -14.25 -6.40
N SER A 142 -15.07 -14.51 -7.34
CA SER A 142 -15.42 -14.99 -8.69
C SER A 142 -16.13 -16.35 -8.72
N VAL A 143 -15.92 -17.22 -7.72
CA VAL A 143 -16.52 -18.56 -7.64
C VAL A 143 -17.99 -18.53 -7.19
N ALA A 144 -18.41 -17.49 -6.46
CA ALA A 144 -19.70 -17.44 -5.78
C ALA A 144 -20.90 -17.75 -6.70
N ARG A 145 -20.85 -17.26 -7.95
CA ARG A 145 -21.94 -17.43 -8.92
C ARG A 145 -22.06 -18.88 -9.39
N GLU A 146 -20.94 -19.49 -9.77
CA GLU A 146 -20.94 -20.88 -10.23
C GLU A 146 -21.29 -21.84 -9.11
N LEU A 147 -20.75 -21.61 -7.90
CA LEU A 147 -21.06 -22.44 -6.75
C LEU A 147 -22.56 -22.40 -6.42
N ARG A 148 -23.19 -21.22 -6.41
CA ARG A 148 -24.65 -21.12 -6.25
C ARG A 148 -25.41 -21.87 -7.33
N GLN A 149 -24.96 -21.79 -8.57
CA GLN A 149 -25.63 -22.45 -9.68
C GLN A 149 -25.59 -23.97 -9.50
N ARG A 150 -24.41 -24.52 -9.17
CA ARG A 150 -24.26 -25.95 -8.84
C ARG A 150 -25.14 -26.38 -7.67
N LEU A 151 -25.18 -25.60 -6.58
CA LEU A 151 -26.02 -25.89 -5.42
C LEU A 151 -27.53 -25.82 -5.71
N ARG A 152 -27.93 -25.19 -6.81
CA ARG A 152 -29.32 -25.19 -7.28
C ARG A 152 -29.61 -26.34 -8.24
N ASP A 153 -28.67 -26.65 -9.13
CA ASP A 153 -28.82 -27.68 -10.15
C ASP A 153 -28.73 -29.09 -9.55
N ASP A 154 -27.82 -29.29 -8.61
CA ASP A 154 -27.68 -30.51 -7.82
C ASP A 154 -27.58 -30.16 -6.33
N PRO A 155 -28.73 -29.89 -5.69
CA PRO A 155 -28.71 -29.42 -4.31
C PRO A 155 -28.26 -30.51 -3.33
N GLY A 156 -28.36 -31.80 -3.66
CA GLY A 156 -28.29 -32.84 -2.63
C GLY A 156 -29.20 -32.53 -1.42
N PRO A 157 -28.89 -33.07 -0.22
CA PRO A 157 -29.72 -32.84 0.96
C PRO A 157 -29.62 -31.41 1.55
N PHE A 158 -28.57 -30.66 1.23
CA PHE A 158 -28.22 -29.43 1.94
C PHE A 158 -27.96 -28.20 1.04
N GLY A 159 -27.79 -28.39 -0.27
CA GLY A 159 -27.37 -27.35 -1.23
C GLY A 159 -28.36 -26.21 -1.39
N ALA A 160 -29.67 -26.50 -1.45
CA ALA A 160 -30.70 -25.46 -1.47
C ALA A 160 -30.62 -24.55 -0.23
N ARG A 161 -30.35 -25.14 0.95
CA ARG A 161 -30.16 -24.39 2.19
C ARG A 161 -28.84 -23.62 2.20
N ALA A 162 -27.77 -24.20 1.65
CA ALA A 162 -26.48 -23.54 1.52
C ALA A 162 -26.59 -22.29 0.65
N ALA A 163 -27.21 -22.40 -0.52
CA ALA A 163 -27.49 -21.29 -1.42
C ALA A 163 -28.33 -20.21 -0.72
N ALA A 164 -29.39 -20.60 0.00
CA ALA A 164 -30.23 -19.66 0.74
C ALA A 164 -29.46 -18.88 1.84
N TRP A 165 -28.48 -19.52 2.50
CA TRP A 165 -27.61 -18.83 3.45
C TRP A 165 -26.61 -17.90 2.77
N MET A 166 -26.01 -18.30 1.65
CA MET A 166 -25.17 -17.42 0.84
C MET A 166 -25.92 -16.13 0.46
N ASP A 167 -27.16 -16.28 -0.02
CA ASP A 167 -27.99 -15.14 -0.44
C ASP A 167 -28.40 -14.27 0.75
N ARG A 168 -28.64 -14.87 1.93
CA ARG A 168 -28.94 -14.14 3.15
C ARG A 168 -27.74 -13.33 3.63
N VAL A 169 -26.56 -13.94 3.72
CA VAL A 169 -25.33 -13.28 4.15
C VAL A 169 -24.99 -12.12 3.23
N GLU A 170 -25.02 -12.35 1.91
CA GLU A 170 -24.76 -11.29 0.92
C GLU A 170 -25.72 -10.11 1.08
N ARG A 171 -27.02 -10.39 1.21
CA ARG A 171 -28.05 -9.36 1.35
C ARG A 171 -27.91 -8.58 2.66
N GLU A 172 -27.71 -9.25 3.79
CA GLU A 172 -27.62 -8.59 5.10
C GLU A 172 -26.34 -7.75 5.21
N LEU A 173 -25.18 -8.27 4.78
CA LEU A 173 -23.93 -7.51 4.73
C LEU A 173 -24.00 -6.34 3.75
N GLY A 174 -24.58 -6.55 2.55
CA GLY A 174 -24.76 -5.51 1.55
C GLY A 174 -25.64 -4.35 2.04
N ARG A 175 -26.78 -4.66 2.69
CA ARG A 175 -27.66 -3.67 3.31
C ARG A 175 -26.94 -2.90 4.43
N ALA A 176 -26.28 -3.60 5.35
CA ALA A 176 -25.58 -2.97 6.45
C ALA A 176 -24.46 -2.03 5.98
N ARG A 177 -23.69 -2.45 4.97
CA ARG A 177 -22.67 -1.60 4.33
C ARG A 177 -23.30 -0.34 3.73
N ALA A 178 -24.41 -0.49 2.99
CA ALA A 178 -25.09 0.64 2.35
C ALA A 178 -25.56 1.69 3.37
N VAL A 179 -26.04 1.26 4.54
CA VAL A 179 -26.43 2.15 5.65
C VAL A 179 -25.21 2.84 6.27
N GLN A 180 -24.10 2.13 6.47
CA GLN A 180 -22.89 2.68 7.11
C GLN A 180 -22.11 3.65 6.20
N GLY A 181 -22.22 3.50 4.87
CA GLY A 181 -21.46 4.30 3.90
C GLY A 181 -19.96 3.95 3.83
N GLY A 182 -19.55 2.82 4.42
CA GLY A 182 -18.16 2.34 4.42
C GLY A 182 -17.88 1.26 3.37
N PRO A 183 -16.61 0.86 3.20
CA PRO A 183 -16.26 -0.20 2.25
C PRO A 183 -16.76 -1.57 2.67
N VAL A 184 -16.90 -1.82 3.97
CA VAL A 184 -17.32 -3.11 4.55
C VAL A 184 -18.47 -2.89 5.52
N ALA A 185 -19.29 -3.92 5.74
CA ALA A 185 -20.31 -3.87 6.79
C ALA A 185 -19.68 -3.73 8.19
N PRO A 186 -20.43 -3.22 9.19
CA PRO A 186 -20.00 -3.25 10.59
C PRO A 186 -19.78 -4.69 11.07
N LEU A 187 -18.79 -4.89 11.96
CA LEU A 187 -18.42 -6.21 12.47
C LEU A 187 -19.53 -6.80 13.37
N GLU A 188 -20.32 -5.94 14.01
CA GLU A 188 -21.46 -6.29 14.84
C GLU A 188 -22.52 -7.06 14.04
N VAL A 189 -22.64 -6.77 12.74
CA VAL A 189 -23.55 -7.50 11.83
C VAL A 189 -23.02 -8.91 11.55
N VAL A 190 -21.70 -9.09 11.44
CA VAL A 190 -21.07 -10.42 11.32
C VAL A 190 -21.33 -11.25 12.56
N HIS A 191 -21.15 -10.67 13.75
CA HIS A 191 -21.47 -11.35 15.01
C HIS A 191 -22.92 -11.81 15.07
N ALA A 192 -23.87 -10.93 14.75
CA ALA A 192 -25.30 -11.25 14.79
C ALA A 192 -25.66 -12.36 13.79
N LEU A 193 -25.09 -12.30 12.56
CA LEU A 193 -25.26 -13.33 11.54
C LEU A 193 -24.67 -14.68 11.99
N ALA A 194 -23.46 -14.67 12.55
CA ALA A 194 -22.78 -15.88 13.00
C ALA A 194 -23.52 -16.55 14.17
N GLN A 195 -24.02 -15.77 15.14
CA GLN A 195 -24.85 -16.28 16.22
C GLN A 195 -26.17 -16.89 15.70
N ARG A 196 -26.82 -16.24 14.73
CA ARG A 196 -28.04 -16.77 14.12
C ARG A 196 -27.76 -18.08 13.39
N LEU A 197 -26.71 -18.12 12.58
CA LEU A 197 -26.31 -19.31 11.82
C LEU A 197 -25.92 -20.46 12.74
N ALA A 198 -25.19 -20.20 13.84
CA ALA A 198 -24.85 -21.23 14.82
C ALA A 198 -26.11 -21.88 15.45
N ARG A 199 -27.14 -21.09 15.77
CA ARG A 199 -28.42 -21.63 16.25
C ARG A 199 -29.12 -22.50 15.20
N GLU A 200 -29.12 -22.05 13.94
CA GLU A 200 -29.70 -22.82 12.83
C GLU A 200 -28.94 -24.13 12.59
N LEU A 201 -27.60 -24.10 12.58
CA LEU A 201 -26.77 -25.30 12.44
C LEU A 201 -26.94 -26.29 13.60
N ARG A 202 -27.10 -25.79 14.85
CA ARG A 202 -27.44 -26.64 16.00
C ARG A 202 -28.81 -27.31 15.82
N ALA A 203 -29.81 -26.57 15.37
CA ALA A 203 -31.16 -27.11 15.13
C ALA A 203 -31.16 -28.21 14.06
N LEU A 204 -30.19 -28.19 13.14
CA LEU A 204 -29.97 -29.24 12.13
C LEU A 204 -29.10 -30.39 12.61
N GLY A 205 -28.66 -30.40 13.88
CA GLY A 205 -27.80 -31.45 14.43
C GLY A 205 -26.36 -31.42 13.93
N LEU A 206 -25.93 -30.32 13.29
CA LEU A 206 -24.58 -30.17 12.72
C LEU A 206 -23.56 -29.68 13.75
N LEU A 207 -24.05 -29.09 14.85
CA LEU A 207 -23.25 -28.72 16.01
C LEU A 207 -23.59 -29.61 17.21
N ASP A 208 -22.64 -29.76 18.12
CA ASP A 208 -22.85 -30.41 19.42
C ASP A 208 -23.50 -29.47 20.46
N ALA A 209 -23.59 -29.94 21.71
CA ALA A 209 -24.18 -29.15 22.81
C ALA A 209 -23.34 -27.91 23.17
N GLN A 210 -22.05 -27.95 22.87
CA GLN A 210 -21.05 -26.90 23.04
C GLN A 210 -20.93 -26.01 21.79
N LEU A 211 -21.85 -26.16 20.83
CA LEU A 211 -21.88 -25.41 19.57
C LEU A 211 -20.63 -25.58 18.71
N GLN A 212 -19.92 -26.71 18.84
CA GLN A 212 -18.79 -27.08 17.98
C GLN A 212 -19.27 -27.98 16.84
N ALA A 213 -18.66 -27.86 15.66
CA ALA A 213 -19.09 -28.68 14.54
C ALA A 213 -18.74 -30.15 14.74
N ARG A 214 -19.69 -31.04 14.38
CA ARG A 214 -19.49 -32.48 14.43
C ARG A 214 -18.69 -33.03 13.23
N SER A 215 -18.41 -32.18 12.24
CA SER A 215 -17.67 -32.55 11.05
C SER A 215 -16.23 -32.98 11.41
N LYS A 216 -15.81 -34.11 10.85
CA LYS A 216 -14.44 -34.62 10.95
C LYS A 216 -13.51 -33.98 9.92
N VAL A 217 -14.06 -33.26 8.95
CA VAL A 217 -13.29 -32.61 7.89
C VAL A 217 -12.71 -31.32 8.44
N ARG A 218 -11.38 -31.24 8.46
CA ARG A 218 -10.69 -29.97 8.68
C ARG A 218 -11.01 -29.06 7.51
N THR A 219 -11.79 -28.03 7.78
CA THR A 219 -12.20 -27.05 6.78
C THR A 219 -11.45 -25.76 7.03
N ALA A 220 -10.50 -25.47 6.15
CA ALA A 220 -10.02 -24.10 5.99
C ALA A 220 -11.12 -23.30 5.28
N CYS A 221 -11.39 -22.11 5.78
CA CYS A 221 -12.36 -21.19 5.19
C CYS A 221 -11.80 -20.53 3.92
N CYS A 222 -10.47 -20.40 3.86
CA CYS A 222 -9.73 -19.94 2.69
C CYS A 222 -9.99 -20.88 1.52
N VAL A 223 -10.65 -20.34 0.51
CA VAL A 223 -11.12 -20.96 -0.74
C VAL A 223 -9.96 -21.58 -1.57
N VAL A 224 -8.71 -21.40 -1.16
CA VAL A 224 -7.53 -21.97 -1.80
C VAL A 224 -6.92 -22.99 -0.84
N GLU A 225 -7.31 -24.26 -0.94
CA GLU A 225 -6.43 -25.33 -0.50
C GLU A 225 -5.40 -25.51 -1.62
N ALA A 226 -4.11 -25.35 -1.30
CA ALA A 226 -3.05 -25.51 -2.30
C ALA A 226 -3.02 -26.98 -2.77
N ALA A 227 -3.36 -27.20 -4.04
CA ALA A 227 -3.02 -28.45 -4.71
C ALA A 227 -1.49 -28.57 -4.71
N SER A 228 -0.99 -29.63 -4.08
CA SER A 228 0.44 -29.91 -4.01
C SER A 228 0.97 -30.32 -5.38
N GLY A 229 1.43 -29.33 -6.15
CA GLY A 229 2.51 -29.47 -7.14
C GLY A 229 2.10 -29.46 -8.62
N MET A 230 2.45 -28.37 -9.33
CA MET A 230 2.99 -28.34 -10.71
C MET A 230 3.56 -26.93 -11.04
N PRO A 231 4.61 -26.79 -11.87
CA PRO A 231 5.25 -25.49 -12.15
C PRO A 231 4.64 -24.76 -13.38
N ALA A 232 4.39 -23.45 -13.25
CA ALA A 232 3.91 -22.58 -14.32
C ALA A 232 5.06 -21.84 -15.04
N LYS A 233 4.98 -21.74 -16.39
CA LYS A 233 5.90 -20.95 -17.24
C LYS A 233 5.39 -19.52 -17.44
N ALA A 234 6.30 -18.55 -17.36
CA ALA A 234 6.03 -17.12 -17.53
C ALA A 234 6.17 -16.66 -19.00
N GLY A 235 5.27 -15.78 -19.43
CA GLY A 235 5.32 -15.05 -20.71
C GLY A 235 5.24 -13.54 -20.49
N ASP A 236 6.10 -12.81 -21.19
CA ASP A 236 6.42 -11.39 -21.08
C ASP A 236 5.53 -10.51 -21.98
N ALA A 237 5.22 -9.27 -21.60
CA ALA A 237 4.49 -8.33 -22.46
C ALA A 237 4.91 -6.85 -22.27
N ARG A 238 5.21 -6.23 -23.43
CA ARG A 238 5.87 -4.93 -23.63
C ARG A 238 4.91 -3.73 -23.66
N GLY A 239 5.41 -2.61 -23.10
CA GLY A 239 5.52 -1.26 -23.68
C GLY A 239 4.35 -0.57 -24.40
N GLY A 240 3.79 0.49 -23.79
CA GLY A 240 2.90 1.47 -24.42
C GLY A 240 3.50 2.88 -24.52
N ARG A 241 3.50 3.45 -25.73
CA ARG A 241 3.96 4.82 -26.10
C ARG A 241 2.95 5.90 -25.66
N ARG A 242 3.44 7.07 -25.23
CA ARG A 242 2.64 8.29 -24.97
C ARG A 242 2.68 9.27 -26.15
N ARG A 243 1.52 9.88 -26.45
CA ARG A 243 1.32 10.99 -27.42
C ARG A 243 1.73 12.34 -26.83
N SER A 244 2.23 13.22 -27.69
CA SER A 244 2.58 14.63 -27.44
C SER A 244 1.41 15.56 -27.75
N GLU A 245 1.16 16.54 -26.89
CA GLU A 245 0.20 17.65 -27.08
C GLU A 245 0.93 18.90 -27.64
N GLU A 246 0.21 19.65 -28.48
CA GLU A 246 0.67 20.81 -29.28
C GLU A 246 0.80 22.12 -28.46
N GLU A 247 1.81 22.94 -28.78
CA GLU A 247 2.12 24.22 -28.12
C GLU A 247 1.45 25.44 -28.81
N GLY A 248 0.73 26.26 -28.04
CA GLY A 248 0.22 27.58 -28.44
C GLY A 248 1.22 28.74 -28.24
N ALA A 249 0.99 29.85 -28.94
CA ALA A 249 1.84 31.04 -29.06
C ALA A 249 2.02 31.87 -27.75
N GLY A 250 2.83 31.38 -26.81
CA GLY A 250 3.22 32.10 -25.60
C GLY A 250 4.73 32.41 -25.53
N VAL A 251 5.12 33.37 -24.67
CA VAL A 251 6.51 33.66 -24.31
C VAL A 251 7.20 32.36 -23.88
N LYS A 252 8.27 32.00 -24.57
CA LYS A 252 8.98 30.73 -24.37
C LYS A 252 9.96 30.83 -23.19
N PRO A 253 10.19 29.74 -22.45
CA PRO A 253 11.30 29.67 -21.51
C PRO A 253 12.63 29.60 -22.27
N GLY A 254 13.71 30.07 -21.65
CA GLY A 254 15.07 29.91 -22.15
C GLY A 254 15.56 28.46 -22.08
N ARG A 255 16.68 28.16 -22.74
CA ARG A 255 17.29 26.83 -22.75
C ARG A 255 18.15 26.62 -21.51
N LEU A 256 17.93 25.51 -20.79
CA LEU A 256 18.73 25.16 -19.62
C LEU A 256 19.90 24.22 -19.97
N CYS A 257 21.11 24.61 -19.58
CA CYS A 257 22.30 23.78 -19.56
C CYS A 257 22.58 23.29 -18.14
N ILE A 258 22.95 22.03 -17.97
CA ILE A 258 23.26 21.43 -16.66
C ILE A 258 24.77 21.21 -16.58
N GLU A 259 25.39 21.76 -15.54
CA GLU A 259 26.81 21.63 -15.23
C GLU A 259 27.02 21.02 -13.84
N ALA A 260 28.12 20.28 -13.67
CA ALA A 260 28.57 19.83 -12.36
C ALA A 260 29.83 20.60 -11.97
N ALA A 261 29.82 21.26 -10.81
CA ALA A 261 31.02 21.88 -10.27
C ALA A 261 32.00 20.80 -9.75
N PRO A 262 33.32 21.07 -9.73
CA PRO A 262 34.28 20.21 -9.04
C PRO A 262 33.95 20.11 -7.54
N LEU A 263 33.47 18.94 -7.09
CA LEU A 263 33.09 18.69 -5.69
C LEU A 263 34.32 18.22 -4.88
N THR A 264 35.20 19.16 -4.53
CA THR A 264 36.50 18.88 -3.90
C THR A 264 36.48 18.98 -2.38
N VAL A 265 35.49 19.66 -1.78
CA VAL A 265 35.44 19.93 -0.35
C VAL A 265 34.51 18.94 0.37
N PRO A 266 34.94 18.26 1.45
CA PRO A 266 34.07 17.36 2.20
C PRO A 266 32.99 18.11 2.99
N LEU A 267 31.74 17.63 2.90
CA LEU A 267 30.59 18.13 3.65
C LEU A 267 30.53 17.45 5.02
N ARG A 268 31.14 18.05 6.06
CA ARG A 268 31.15 17.51 7.44
C ARG A 268 29.89 17.86 8.25
N ALA A 269 28.72 17.86 7.63
CA ALA A 269 27.47 18.18 8.33
C ALA A 269 27.03 17.01 9.25
N ARG A 270 26.52 17.33 10.45
CA ARG A 270 25.93 16.35 11.39
C ARG A 270 24.43 16.18 11.10
N GLY A 271 23.94 14.94 11.11
CA GLY A 271 22.49 14.65 11.10
C GLY A 271 21.92 14.17 9.75
N GLY A 272 20.59 14.11 9.66
CA GLY A 272 19.82 13.67 8.50
C GLY A 272 18.35 14.02 8.69
N VAL A 273 17.61 14.27 7.60
CA VAL A 273 16.21 14.73 7.69
C VAL A 273 15.36 13.64 8.34
N PRO A 274 14.58 13.94 9.40
CA PRO A 274 13.63 12.99 9.95
C PRO A 274 12.66 12.55 8.85
N ALA A 275 12.64 11.25 8.55
CA ALA A 275 11.78 10.70 7.53
C ALA A 275 11.16 9.40 8.00
N TRP A 276 10.07 9.03 7.36
CA TRP A 276 9.47 7.73 7.54
C TRP A 276 9.93 6.86 6.37
N ARG A 277 10.56 5.73 6.70
CA ARG A 277 10.98 4.76 5.70
C ARG A 277 10.14 3.51 5.86
N ALA A 278 9.78 2.95 4.71
CA ALA A 278 9.45 1.56 4.54
C ALA A 278 10.54 0.67 5.17
N SER A 279 10.14 -0.22 6.05
CA SER A 279 10.98 -1.17 6.76
C SER A 279 10.31 -2.54 6.71
N PRO A 280 11.07 -3.63 6.55
CA PRO A 280 10.51 -4.99 6.61
C PRO A 280 9.99 -5.34 8.01
N GLU A 281 10.35 -4.54 9.02
CA GLU A 281 9.95 -4.71 10.42
C GLU A 281 9.41 -3.40 11.01
N GLY A 282 8.36 -3.49 11.84
CA GLY A 282 7.81 -2.38 12.63
C GLY A 282 6.41 -2.66 13.14
N CYS A 283 5.80 -1.70 13.85
CA CYS A 283 4.48 -1.84 14.49
C CYS A 283 3.37 -1.01 13.81
N SER A 284 3.69 -0.27 12.75
CA SER A 284 2.71 0.49 11.97
C SER A 284 2.80 0.12 10.49
N VAL A 285 1.83 -0.64 10.00
CA VAL A 285 1.73 -1.00 8.58
C VAL A 285 1.22 0.21 7.80
N ARG A 286 1.98 0.69 6.80
CA ARG A 286 1.61 1.88 6.01
C ARG A 286 1.93 1.76 4.52
N TYR A 287 2.98 1.04 4.16
CA TYR A 287 3.44 0.90 2.77
C TYR A 287 3.04 -0.45 2.19
N VAL A 288 1.78 -0.88 2.38
CA VAL A 288 1.27 -2.22 1.99
C VAL A 288 1.59 -2.58 0.53
N HIS A 289 1.59 -1.60 -0.36
CA HIS A 289 1.95 -1.78 -1.78
C HIS A 289 3.39 -2.28 -2.03
N ARG A 290 4.30 -2.14 -1.05
CA ARG A 290 5.69 -2.60 -1.14
C ARG A 290 5.88 -4.05 -0.73
N TRP A 291 4.83 -4.69 -0.20
CA TRP A 291 4.89 -6.05 0.32
C TRP A 291 5.52 -7.01 -0.69
N MET A 292 4.95 -7.08 -1.89
CA MET A 292 5.43 -7.98 -2.95
C MET A 292 6.75 -7.55 -3.61
N GLY A 293 7.25 -6.35 -3.30
CA GLY A 293 8.50 -5.85 -3.85
C GLY A 293 9.68 -6.20 -2.95
N ASP A 294 9.67 -5.65 -1.74
CA ASP A 294 10.80 -5.76 -0.80
C ASP A 294 10.37 -6.01 0.65
N GLY A 295 9.09 -6.38 0.88
CA GLY A 295 8.54 -6.66 2.21
C GLY A 295 8.47 -5.43 3.13
N ALA A 296 8.88 -4.25 2.67
CA ALA A 296 9.09 -3.09 3.52
C ALA A 296 7.80 -2.31 3.83
N ILE A 297 6.78 -2.99 4.36
CA ILE A 297 5.45 -2.38 4.57
C ILE A 297 5.33 -1.55 5.83
N PHE A 298 6.23 -1.73 6.79
CA PHE A 298 6.15 -1.06 8.07
C PHE A 298 6.76 0.34 7.97
N ARG A 299 6.12 1.28 8.65
CA ARG A 299 6.60 2.63 8.80
C ARG A 299 7.55 2.69 9.99
N ARG A 300 8.84 2.90 9.73
CA ARG A 300 9.87 3.15 10.74
C ARG A 300 10.38 4.58 10.64
N ARG A 301 10.66 5.20 11.80
CA ARG A 301 11.33 6.50 11.83
C ARG A 301 12.79 6.30 11.45
N ALA A 302 13.21 6.92 10.37
CA ALA A 302 14.57 6.88 9.85
C ALA A 302 15.09 8.31 9.66
N ARG A 303 16.40 8.46 9.50
CA ARG A 303 16.97 9.70 8.97
C ARG A 303 17.20 9.48 7.48
N LYS A 304 16.46 10.20 6.64
CA LYS A 304 16.71 10.17 5.20
C LYS A 304 17.97 10.97 4.93
N ARG A 305 18.96 10.31 4.33
CA ARG A 305 20.04 10.99 3.62
C ARG A 305 19.45 11.50 2.32
N GLY A 306 19.59 12.79 2.07
CA GLY A 306 19.22 13.39 0.81
C GLY A 306 17.84 14.01 0.70
N GLY A 307 17.57 14.43 -0.53
CA GLY A 307 16.65 15.50 -0.90
C GLY A 307 17.35 16.37 -1.95
N THR A 308 16.62 17.29 -2.56
CA THR A 308 17.22 18.21 -3.52
C THR A 308 16.75 19.63 -3.27
N ILE A 309 17.72 20.52 -3.12
CA ILE A 309 17.52 21.95 -2.98
C ILE A 309 17.94 22.59 -4.31
N LEU A 310 17.02 23.33 -4.91
CA LEU A 310 17.28 24.18 -6.06
C LEU A 310 17.24 25.62 -5.58
N VAL A 311 18.32 26.37 -5.79
CA VAL A 311 18.44 27.77 -5.38
C VAL A 311 18.43 28.65 -6.62
N ASP A 312 17.45 29.53 -6.67
CA ASP A 312 17.40 30.65 -7.58
C ASP A 312 18.43 31.70 -7.15
N VAL A 313 19.41 31.95 -8.01
CA VAL A 313 20.46 32.96 -7.80
C VAL A 313 20.35 34.08 -8.83
N SER A 314 19.14 34.37 -9.29
CA SER A 314 18.83 35.55 -10.08
C SER A 314 19.13 36.86 -9.35
N GLY A 315 19.18 37.93 -10.12
CA GLY A 315 19.64 39.24 -9.64
C GLY A 315 18.79 39.81 -8.50
N SER A 316 17.53 39.41 -8.36
CA SER A 316 16.62 39.89 -7.30
C SER A 316 16.88 39.25 -5.93
N MET A 317 17.42 38.03 -5.90
CA MET A 317 17.66 37.30 -4.65
C MET A 317 18.90 37.78 -3.88
N SER A 318 19.81 38.52 -4.54
CA SER A 318 21.04 39.06 -3.94
C SER A 318 21.81 38.05 -3.08
N LEU A 319 21.93 36.80 -3.55
CA LEU A 319 22.63 35.74 -2.84
C LEU A 319 24.13 35.78 -3.13
N ASP A 320 24.93 36.06 -2.09
CA ASP A 320 26.38 35.98 -2.18
C ASP A 320 26.90 34.53 -1.99
N ALA A 321 28.17 34.32 -2.35
CA ALA A 321 28.81 33.02 -2.22
C ALA A 321 28.90 32.55 -0.76
N GLU A 322 28.94 33.48 0.21
CA GLU A 322 29.03 33.16 1.64
C GLU A 322 27.70 32.64 2.20
N ALA A 323 26.57 33.22 1.79
CA ALA A 323 25.23 32.74 2.11
C ALA A 323 25.00 31.34 1.55
N LEU A 324 25.49 31.08 0.33
CA LEU A 324 25.43 29.75 -0.26
C LEU A 324 26.36 28.77 0.48
N ASP A 325 27.56 29.18 0.87
CA ASP A 325 28.47 28.34 1.68
C ASP A 325 27.84 27.96 3.03
N ARG A 326 27.21 28.93 3.71
CA ARG A 326 26.45 28.70 4.96
C ARG A 326 25.29 27.72 4.76
N LEU A 327 24.54 27.85 3.66
CA LEU A 327 23.50 26.89 3.31
C LEU A 327 24.09 25.48 3.16
N LEU A 328 25.19 25.33 2.42
CA LEU A 328 25.83 24.04 2.19
C LEU A 328 26.29 23.40 3.52
N LEU A 329 26.86 24.17 4.43
CA LEU A 329 27.28 23.69 5.76
C LEU A 329 26.09 23.28 6.65
N ALA A 330 24.95 23.98 6.54
CA ALA A 330 23.73 23.66 7.28
C ALA A 330 22.93 22.51 6.66
N THR A 331 23.21 22.16 5.40
CA THR A 331 22.46 21.15 4.66
C THR A 331 22.82 19.73 5.14
N PRO A 332 21.83 18.85 5.38
CA PRO A 332 22.09 17.48 5.78
C PRO A 332 22.94 16.70 4.75
N PRO A 333 23.86 15.81 5.19
CA PRO A 333 24.63 14.94 4.31
C PRO A 333 23.75 14.14 3.34
N GLY A 334 24.20 14.06 2.09
CA GLY A 334 23.50 13.36 1.01
C GLY A 334 22.48 14.22 0.25
N THR A 335 22.24 15.46 0.67
CA THR A 335 21.36 16.39 -0.06
C THR A 335 22.07 16.91 -1.31
N ARG A 336 21.40 16.84 -2.46
CA ARG A 336 21.87 17.47 -3.68
C ARG A 336 21.48 18.94 -3.65
N VAL A 337 22.45 19.83 -3.84
CA VAL A 337 22.20 21.27 -3.94
C VAL A 337 22.60 21.73 -5.33
N ALA A 338 21.68 22.38 -6.03
CA ALA A 338 21.93 22.99 -7.31
C ALA A 338 21.52 24.46 -7.26
N VAL A 339 22.27 25.29 -7.98
CA VAL A 339 21.97 26.71 -8.18
C VAL A 339 21.68 26.97 -9.65
N TYR A 340 20.80 27.90 -9.97
CA TYR A 340 20.52 28.23 -11.36
C TYR A 340 20.33 29.73 -11.58
N SER A 341 20.67 30.16 -12.80
CA SER A 341 20.41 31.51 -13.29
C SER A 341 20.36 31.51 -14.81
N GLY A 342 19.69 32.51 -15.39
CA GLY A 342 19.61 32.72 -16.84
C GLY A 342 20.20 34.04 -17.31
N SER A 343 20.46 34.14 -18.60
CA SER A 343 20.79 35.36 -19.33
C SER A 343 20.35 35.20 -20.79
N GLU A 344 19.78 36.25 -21.37
CA GLU A 344 19.33 36.29 -22.77
C GLU A 344 18.30 35.19 -23.12
N ASP A 345 18.75 34.10 -23.76
CA ASP A 345 17.96 32.95 -24.20
C ASP A 345 18.38 31.63 -23.52
N ARG A 346 19.37 31.67 -22.62
CA ARG A 346 20.00 30.48 -22.00
C ARG A 346 20.18 30.63 -20.50
N GLY A 347 20.24 29.51 -19.79
CA GLY A 347 20.60 29.51 -18.39
C GLY A 347 21.38 28.28 -18.00
N THR A 348 22.04 28.37 -16.86
CA THR A 348 22.87 27.29 -16.32
C THR A 348 22.32 26.87 -14.97
N LEU A 349 22.13 25.56 -14.81
CA LEU A 349 21.95 24.90 -13.52
C LEU A 349 23.24 24.20 -13.16
N ARG A 350 23.84 24.57 -12.03
CA ARG A 350 25.09 24.01 -11.53
C ARG A 350 24.86 23.22 -10.26
N ILE A 351 25.27 21.95 -10.25
CA ILE A 351 25.28 21.13 -9.04
C ILE A 351 26.50 21.54 -8.19
N VAL A 352 26.24 22.03 -6.97
CA VAL A 352 27.25 22.57 -6.05
C VAL A 352 27.45 21.71 -4.79
N ALA A 353 26.56 20.75 -4.53
CA ALA A 353 26.82 19.70 -3.55
C ALA A 353 26.08 18.41 -3.90
N GLU A 354 26.73 17.28 -3.64
CA GLU A 354 26.18 15.95 -3.82
C GLU A 354 26.87 14.93 -2.92
N GLY A 355 26.09 14.03 -2.33
CA GLY A 355 26.62 13.02 -1.43
C GLY A 355 27.25 13.64 -0.19
N SER A 356 28.55 13.40 0.01
CA SER A 356 29.35 13.95 1.12
C SER A 356 30.34 15.02 0.67
N ARG A 357 30.16 15.60 -0.53
CA ARG A 357 31.08 16.62 -1.08
C ARG A 357 30.33 17.84 -1.60
N ARG A 358 31.04 18.98 -1.62
CA ARG A 358 30.57 20.26 -2.15
C ARG A 358 31.65 20.94 -2.99
N ALA A 359 31.22 21.90 -3.79
CA ALA A 359 32.09 22.79 -4.53
C ALA A 359 32.84 23.75 -3.58
N ALA A 360 34.05 24.13 -3.99
CA ALA A 360 34.79 25.22 -3.36
C ALA A 360 34.10 26.57 -3.64
N ALA A 361 34.32 27.57 -2.77
CA ALA A 361 33.65 28.87 -2.83
C ALA A 361 33.83 29.59 -4.18
N GLU A 362 34.97 29.41 -4.84
CA GLU A 362 35.26 29.96 -6.17
C GLU A 362 34.32 29.44 -7.27
N HIS A 363 33.79 28.23 -7.14
CA HIS A 363 32.88 27.60 -8.11
C HIS A 363 31.40 27.90 -7.82
N LEU A 364 31.11 28.56 -6.70
CA LEU A 364 29.75 28.97 -6.31
C LEU A 364 29.26 30.22 -7.04
N LYS A 365 30.15 30.93 -7.76
CA LYS A 365 29.78 32.11 -8.55
C LYS A 365 28.96 31.69 -9.78
N THR A 366 27.79 32.31 -9.97
CA THR A 366 26.92 32.10 -11.13
C THR A 366 26.97 33.30 -12.08
N PRO A 367 26.99 33.08 -13.40
CA PRO A 367 27.19 34.15 -14.38
C PRO A 367 25.90 34.90 -14.78
N GLY A 368 24.71 34.33 -14.52
CA GLY A 368 23.42 34.90 -14.97
C GLY A 368 22.69 35.71 -13.90
N ARG A 369 21.66 36.47 -14.32
CA ARG A 369 20.81 37.28 -13.43
C ARG A 369 19.31 37.17 -13.68
N GLY A 370 18.86 36.49 -14.75
CA GLY A 370 17.44 36.40 -15.13
C GLY A 370 16.76 35.09 -14.75
N ASN A 371 15.43 35.11 -14.74
CA ASN A 371 14.53 33.98 -14.36
C ASN A 371 14.00 33.20 -15.56
N ILE A 372 14.60 33.42 -16.74
CA ILE A 372 14.12 32.87 -18.02
C ILE A 372 14.11 31.33 -18.08
N VAL A 373 14.79 30.65 -17.15
CA VAL A 373 14.92 29.19 -17.09
C VAL A 373 14.23 28.55 -15.86
N ASP A 374 13.34 29.26 -15.18
CA ASP A 374 12.61 28.72 -14.01
C ASP A 374 11.86 27.43 -14.33
N LEU A 375 11.12 27.43 -15.45
CA LEU A 375 10.33 26.27 -15.85
C LEU A 375 11.22 25.04 -16.09
N PRO A 376 12.25 25.08 -16.96
CA PRO A 376 13.13 23.93 -17.14
C PRO A 376 13.93 23.57 -15.88
N ALA A 377 14.27 24.53 -15.01
CA ALA A 377 14.93 24.24 -13.73
C ALA A 377 13.99 23.48 -12.76
N LEU A 378 12.70 23.85 -12.71
CA LEU A 378 11.68 23.13 -11.97
C LEU A 378 11.38 21.75 -12.58
N GLU A 379 11.44 21.60 -13.91
CA GLU A 379 11.33 20.30 -14.58
C GLU A 379 12.49 19.38 -14.21
N TRP A 380 13.70 19.94 -14.10
CA TRP A 380 14.86 19.21 -13.56
C TRP A 380 14.62 18.80 -12.11
N LEU A 381 14.17 19.72 -11.24
CA LEU A 381 13.92 19.45 -9.81
C LEU A 381 12.81 18.39 -9.61
N ALA A 382 11.77 18.41 -10.45
CA ALA A 382 10.67 17.44 -10.41
C ALA A 382 11.13 16.00 -10.63
N ARG A 383 12.26 15.79 -11.31
CA ARG A 383 12.86 14.46 -11.55
C ARG A 383 13.77 14.01 -10.40
N GLN A 384 14.07 14.88 -9.43
CA GLN A 384 15.01 14.59 -8.34
C GLN A 384 14.34 13.87 -7.16
N PRO A 385 15.11 13.23 -6.26
CA PRO A 385 14.56 12.62 -5.04
C PRO A 385 13.92 13.65 -4.10
N GLN A 386 12.79 13.29 -3.46
CA GLN A 386 12.17 14.10 -2.41
C GLN A 386 12.99 14.05 -1.09
N PRO A 387 12.87 15.05 -0.18
CA PRO A 387 12.12 16.30 -0.33
C PRO A 387 12.72 17.22 -1.41
N ARG A 388 11.87 18.00 -2.08
CA ARG A 388 12.26 18.94 -3.15
C ARG A 388 11.96 20.36 -2.68
N VAL A 389 12.99 21.18 -2.54
CA VAL A 389 12.88 22.56 -2.08
C VAL A 389 13.36 23.48 -3.19
N TRP A 390 12.56 24.50 -3.51
CA TRP A 390 12.92 25.58 -4.42
C TRP A 390 13.03 26.88 -3.62
N VAL A 391 14.23 27.43 -3.53
CA VAL A 391 14.47 28.73 -2.92
C VAL A 391 14.35 29.78 -4.02
N SER A 392 13.32 30.61 -3.98
CA SER A 392 13.08 31.67 -4.98
C SER A 392 12.06 32.68 -4.46
N ASP A 393 12.17 33.93 -4.91
CA ASP A 393 11.18 35.00 -4.68
C ASP A 393 9.86 34.75 -5.43
N GLY A 394 9.86 33.83 -6.41
CA GLY A 394 8.69 33.38 -7.18
C GLY A 394 8.41 34.18 -8.45
N GLY A 395 9.30 35.10 -8.84
CA GLY A 395 9.20 35.80 -10.11
C GLY A 395 9.58 34.90 -11.28
N VAL A 396 8.66 34.69 -12.23
CA VAL A 396 8.90 33.84 -13.42
C VAL A 396 8.88 34.68 -14.68
N THR A 397 9.96 34.60 -15.47
CA THR A 397 10.09 35.30 -16.76
C THR A 397 10.40 34.32 -17.89
N GLY A 398 10.22 34.75 -19.14
CA GLY A 398 10.66 34.02 -20.33
C GLY A 398 11.79 34.74 -21.05
N ILE A 399 12.16 34.27 -22.25
CA ILE A 399 13.26 34.85 -23.05
C ILE A 399 13.12 36.37 -23.15
N GLY A 400 14.24 37.07 -22.93
CA GLY A 400 14.27 38.54 -22.85
C GLY A 400 13.75 39.13 -21.53
N ASP A 401 13.68 38.31 -20.48
CA ASP A 401 13.16 38.64 -19.14
C ASP A 401 11.71 39.15 -19.15
N GLN A 402 10.95 38.75 -20.18
CA GLN A 402 9.57 39.16 -20.34
C GLN A 402 8.68 38.45 -19.32
N PRO A 403 7.84 39.19 -18.56
CA PRO A 403 6.91 38.57 -17.63
C PRO A 403 5.89 37.72 -18.39
N SER A 404 5.62 36.52 -17.91
CA SER A 404 4.68 35.59 -18.54
C SER A 404 3.80 34.91 -17.51
N LYS A 405 2.50 35.27 -17.52
CA LYS A 405 1.49 34.63 -16.66
C LYS A 405 1.40 33.13 -16.94
N LEU A 406 1.48 32.73 -18.22
CA LEU A 406 1.45 31.33 -18.63
C LEU A 406 2.63 30.54 -18.06
N LEU A 407 3.85 31.09 -18.08
CA LEU A 407 5.00 30.43 -17.47
C LEU A 407 4.86 30.35 -15.95
N GLY A 408 4.37 31.41 -15.31
CA GLY A 408 4.06 31.40 -13.88
C GLY A 408 3.06 30.32 -13.47
N GLU A 409 1.98 30.14 -14.26
CA GLU A 409 0.98 29.09 -14.06
C GLU A 409 1.54 27.68 -14.30
N ARG A 410 2.37 27.50 -15.33
CA ARG A 410 3.07 26.23 -15.58
C ARG A 410 4.00 25.87 -14.42
N CYS A 411 4.78 26.82 -13.92
CA CYS A 411 5.65 26.63 -12.76
C CYS A 411 4.84 26.28 -11.50
N ARG A 412 3.71 26.97 -11.25
CA ARG A 412 2.80 26.66 -10.13
C ARG A 412 2.25 25.23 -10.23
N THR A 413 1.69 24.88 -11.37
CA THR A 413 1.12 23.54 -11.64
C THR A 413 2.17 22.45 -11.46
N LEU A 414 3.38 22.66 -11.99
CA LEU A 414 4.48 21.71 -11.87
C LEU A 414 4.91 21.51 -10.42
N ARG A 415 4.97 22.59 -9.63
CA ARG A 415 5.29 22.51 -8.21
C ARG A 415 4.28 21.71 -7.41
N GLU A 416 2.99 21.96 -7.61
CA GLU A 416 1.90 21.25 -6.92
C GLU A 416 1.93 19.75 -7.26
N ARG A 417 1.95 19.43 -8.56
CA ARG A 417 1.98 18.04 -9.04
C ARG A 417 3.24 17.28 -8.59
N SER A 418 4.37 17.97 -8.51
CA SER A 418 5.67 17.38 -8.17
C SER A 418 6.05 17.54 -6.70
N LYS A 419 5.16 18.06 -5.85
CA LYS A 419 5.38 18.29 -4.41
C LYS A 419 6.66 19.09 -4.12
N ILE A 420 6.90 20.15 -4.89
CA ILE A 420 8.03 21.07 -4.72
C ILE A 420 7.61 22.17 -3.74
N GLN A 421 8.29 22.26 -2.60
CA GLN A 421 8.08 23.30 -1.60
C GLN A 421 8.89 24.53 -1.99
N ARG A 422 8.25 25.70 -2.08
CA ARG A 422 8.96 26.97 -2.30
C ARG A 422 9.18 27.68 -0.98
N VAL A 423 10.38 28.20 -0.78
CA VAL A 423 10.71 29.14 0.30
C VAL A 423 11.28 30.41 -0.29
N ALA A 424 11.00 31.54 0.37
CA ALA A 424 11.49 32.83 -0.10
C ALA A 424 12.92 33.11 0.37
N LYS A 425 13.35 32.51 1.49
CA LYS A 425 14.64 32.78 2.14
C LYS A 425 15.40 31.50 2.43
N LEU A 426 16.74 31.57 2.33
CA LEU A 426 17.62 30.45 2.65
C LEU A 426 17.46 29.94 4.10
N ALA A 427 17.18 30.83 5.06
CA ALA A 427 16.98 30.47 6.46
C ALA A 427 15.79 29.51 6.69
N GLU A 428 14.76 29.58 5.84
CA GLU A 428 13.57 28.72 5.93
C GLU A 428 13.87 27.27 5.49
N VAL A 429 14.92 27.08 4.68
CA VAL A 429 15.34 25.75 4.21
C VAL A 429 15.75 24.87 5.39
N THR A 430 16.52 25.43 6.32
CA THR A 430 17.01 24.70 7.50
C THR A 430 15.85 24.30 8.42
N ALA A 431 14.84 25.17 8.55
CA ALA A 431 13.62 24.86 9.29
C ALA A 431 12.85 23.72 8.62
N LEU A 432 12.62 23.76 7.31
CA LEU A 432 11.93 22.69 6.58
C LEU A 432 12.65 21.34 6.65
N LEU A 433 13.97 21.35 6.66
CA LEU A 433 14.78 20.13 6.76
C LEU A 433 14.95 19.64 8.21
N GLY A 434 14.69 20.49 9.21
CA GLY A 434 14.76 20.18 10.64
C GLY A 434 13.41 19.88 11.33
N THR A 435 12.29 20.46 10.88
CA THR A 435 10.97 20.35 11.49
C THR A 435 10.04 19.38 10.75
N SER A 436 10.07 18.12 11.17
CA SER A 436 8.92 17.20 11.04
C SER A 436 8.81 16.36 12.32
N ALA A 437 8.92 17.03 13.46
CA ALA A 437 8.89 16.41 14.79
C ALA A 437 7.54 16.55 15.51
N THR A 438 6.64 17.45 15.11
CA THR A 438 5.39 17.69 15.86
C THR A 438 4.30 18.29 14.94
N ALA A 439 3.29 17.50 14.56
CA ALA A 439 1.92 17.96 14.26
C ALA A 439 1.07 16.79 13.69
N HIS A 440 0.38 16.09 14.58
CA HIS A 440 -1.08 15.86 14.61
C HIS A 440 -1.39 14.59 15.40
N PRO A 441 -2.35 14.65 16.35
CA PRO A 441 -2.77 13.52 17.17
C PRO A 441 -3.34 12.35 16.35
#